data_AF-A0A1G8ME31-F1
#
_entry.id   AF-A0A1G8ME31-F1
#
_cell.length_a   1.000
_cell.length_b   1.000
_cell.length_c   1.000
_cell.angle_alpha   90.00
_cell.angle_beta   90.00
_cell.angle_gamma   90.00
#
_symmetry.space_group_name_H-M   'P 1'
#
loop_
_entity.id
_entity.type
_entity.pdbx_description
1 polymer ?
#
loop_
_entity_poly.entity_id
_entity_poly.type
_entity_poly.pdbx_seq_one_letter_code
_entity_poly.pdbx_strand_id
1 'polypeptide(L)'
;MSAQDNTAARLKAIVQILAEQPGAPVKGTEVLAAAVARVPLSEWESEVLSGGVARGVKRLSAATATLVKEGFILKGRTGWTVTEEGARYATAPDAVALAGSFGHRLGAEDWSAAADQVQMAYSPVSQRWELTAQLPAGTYEYKVAIDRSWEENYGAFGVRNGANHVLQHDGGVVTFRYDHSSNDVAVTVLDGALV
;
A
#
# COMPACT_ATOMS: atom_id res chain seq x y z
N MET A 1 6.60 7.28 -25.19
CA MET A 1 5.60 6.87 -24.19
C MET A 1 6.26 5.87 -23.28
N SER A 2 6.29 6.09 -21.96
CA SER A 2 6.88 5.10 -21.05
C SER A 2 6.04 3.83 -21.07
N ALA A 3 6.66 2.65 -21.12
CA ALA A 3 5.98 1.39 -20.94
C ALA A 3 5.40 1.32 -19.52
N GLN A 4 4.16 1.76 -19.34
CA GLN A 4 3.50 1.72 -18.04
C GLN A 4 3.10 0.27 -17.74
N ASP A 5 3.69 -0.26 -16.68
CA ASP A 5 3.40 -1.58 -16.15
C ASP A 5 2.37 -1.45 -15.03
N ASN A 6 1.13 -1.86 -15.32
CA ASN A 6 0.02 -1.76 -14.37
C ASN A 6 -0.20 -3.08 -13.61
N THR A 7 0.81 -3.95 -13.55
CA THR A 7 0.69 -5.26 -12.89
C THR A 7 0.29 -5.13 -11.41
N ALA A 8 0.88 -4.19 -10.65
CA ALA A 8 0.54 -4.00 -9.24
C ALA A 8 -0.93 -3.60 -9.04
N ALA A 9 -1.44 -2.65 -9.84
CA ALA A 9 -2.84 -2.25 -9.81
C ALA A 9 -3.78 -3.43 -10.14
N ARG A 10 -3.42 -4.28 -11.11
CA ARG A 10 -4.19 -5.51 -11.40
C ARG A 10 -4.14 -6.54 -10.28
N LEU A 11 -3.00 -6.69 -9.60
CA LEU A 11 -2.92 -7.59 -8.45
C LEU A 11 -3.87 -7.13 -7.33
N LYS A 12 -3.93 -5.83 -7.04
CA LYS A 12 -4.92 -5.28 -6.10
C LYS A 12 -6.35 -5.51 -6.58
N ALA A 13 -6.63 -5.29 -7.87
CA ALA A 13 -7.94 -5.58 -8.46
C ALA A 13 -8.35 -7.05 -8.30
N ILE A 14 -7.42 -8.00 -8.41
CA ILE A 14 -7.69 -9.43 -8.16
C ILE A 14 -8.18 -9.65 -6.73
N VAL A 15 -7.52 -9.06 -5.74
CA VAL A 15 -7.92 -9.21 -4.33
C VAL A 15 -9.28 -8.56 -4.09
N GLN A 16 -9.55 -7.38 -4.69
CA GLN A 16 -10.85 -6.71 -4.63
C GLN A 16 -11.99 -7.53 -5.25
N ILE A 17 -11.78 -8.11 -6.43
CA ILE A 17 -12.76 -8.98 -7.10
C ILE A 17 -13.12 -10.18 -6.21
N LEU A 18 -12.13 -10.78 -5.57
CA LEU A 18 -12.36 -11.92 -4.67
C LEU A 18 -13.04 -11.48 -3.36
N ALA A 19 -12.75 -10.28 -2.87
CA ALA A 19 -13.37 -9.71 -1.67
C ALA A 19 -14.85 -9.34 -1.86
N GLU A 20 -15.30 -9.11 -3.09
CA GLU A 20 -16.72 -8.92 -3.41
C GLU A 20 -17.55 -10.22 -3.28
N GLN A 21 -16.89 -11.38 -3.29
CA GLN A 21 -17.52 -12.71 -3.14
C GLN A 21 -16.82 -13.52 -2.04
N PRO A 22 -16.84 -13.04 -0.79
CA PRO A 22 -16.04 -13.63 0.28
C PRO A 22 -16.47 -15.08 0.54
N GLY A 23 -15.49 -15.99 0.61
CA GLY A 23 -15.70 -17.42 0.88
C GLY A 23 -16.18 -18.27 -0.31
N ALA A 24 -16.57 -17.67 -1.44
CA ALA A 24 -16.94 -18.40 -2.65
C ALA A 24 -15.72 -18.55 -3.58
N PRO A 25 -15.34 -19.77 -4.01
CA PRO A 25 -14.24 -19.94 -4.96
C PRO A 25 -14.61 -19.41 -6.34
N VAL A 26 -13.79 -18.51 -6.89
CA VAL A 26 -13.94 -17.97 -8.25
C VAL A 26 -12.86 -18.55 -9.16
N LYS A 27 -13.17 -18.91 -10.41
CA LYS A 27 -12.14 -19.49 -11.29
C LYS A 27 -11.04 -18.47 -11.59
N GLY A 28 -9.78 -18.87 -11.45
CA GLY A 28 -8.64 -17.98 -11.66
C GLY A 28 -8.62 -17.30 -13.04
N THR A 29 -9.09 -17.99 -14.09
CA THR A 29 -9.22 -17.39 -15.44
C THR A 29 -10.26 -16.28 -15.49
N GLU A 30 -11.37 -16.42 -14.77
CA GLU A 30 -12.43 -15.41 -14.69
C GLU A 30 -11.93 -14.20 -13.87
N VAL A 31 -11.21 -14.45 -12.76
CA VAL A 31 -10.59 -13.40 -11.93
C VAL A 31 -9.53 -12.60 -12.70
N LEU A 32 -8.64 -13.28 -13.43
CA LEU A 32 -7.63 -12.61 -14.26
C LEU A 32 -8.27 -11.77 -15.38
N ALA A 33 -9.29 -12.30 -16.05
CA ALA A 33 -10.01 -11.57 -17.08
C ALA A 33 -10.72 -10.34 -16.51
N ALA A 34 -11.39 -10.48 -15.36
CA ALA A 34 -12.05 -9.38 -14.67
C ALA A 34 -11.05 -8.31 -14.19
N ALA A 35 -9.87 -8.71 -13.70
CA ALA A 35 -8.82 -7.78 -13.30
C ALA A 35 -8.27 -6.96 -14.47
N VAL A 36 -8.07 -7.59 -15.64
CA VAL A 36 -7.69 -6.90 -16.87
C VAL A 36 -8.81 -5.98 -17.37
N ALA A 37 -10.08 -6.35 -17.19
CA ALA A 37 -11.20 -5.48 -17.53
C ALA A 37 -11.27 -4.24 -16.63
N ARG A 38 -10.95 -4.36 -15.33
CA ARG A 38 -10.88 -3.23 -14.38
C ARG A 38 -9.68 -2.33 -14.62
N VAL A 39 -8.53 -2.92 -14.92
CA VAL A 39 -7.28 -2.21 -15.19
C VAL A 39 -6.75 -2.67 -16.56
N PRO A 40 -7.19 -2.00 -17.64
CA PRO A 40 -6.81 -2.36 -19.01
C PRO A 40 -5.30 -2.45 -19.21
N LEU A 41 -4.89 -3.26 -20.19
CA LEU A 41 -3.50 -3.35 -20.60
C LEU A 41 -3.09 -2.03 -21.27
N SER A 42 -1.91 -1.53 -20.94
CA SER A 42 -1.27 -0.51 -21.77
C SER A 42 -0.92 -1.06 -23.15
N GLU A 43 -0.55 -0.18 -24.08
CA GLU A 43 -0.10 -0.58 -25.42
C GLU A 43 1.03 -1.63 -25.35
N TRP A 44 2.05 -1.35 -24.53
CA TRP A 44 3.18 -2.25 -24.34
C TRP A 44 2.80 -3.59 -23.69
N GLU A 45 1.86 -3.57 -22.75
CA GLU A 45 1.36 -4.80 -22.11
C GLU A 45 0.48 -5.62 -23.06
N SER A 46 -0.14 -4.99 -24.04
CA SER A 46 -0.99 -5.63 -25.05
C SER A 46 -0.19 -6.35 -26.14
N GLU A 47 1.12 -6.09 -26.26
CA GLU A 47 1.98 -6.78 -27.21
C GLU A 47 1.92 -8.30 -27.04
N VAL A 48 1.58 -8.99 -28.12
CA VAL A 48 1.44 -10.45 -28.14
C VAL A 48 2.82 -11.08 -28.24
N LEU A 49 3.13 -11.98 -27.29
CA LEU A 49 4.36 -12.74 -27.30
C LEU A 49 4.28 -13.91 -28.30
N SER A 50 5.41 -14.55 -28.60
CA SER A 50 5.48 -15.71 -29.52
C SER A 50 4.53 -16.85 -29.17
N GLY A 51 4.11 -16.96 -27.90
CA GLY A 51 3.12 -17.94 -27.42
C GLY A 51 1.65 -17.52 -27.59
N GLY A 52 1.35 -16.44 -28.31
CA GLY A 52 -0.02 -16.00 -28.58
C GLY A 52 -0.75 -15.30 -27.43
N VAL A 53 -0.08 -15.06 -26.30
CA VAL A 53 -0.63 -14.38 -25.11
C VAL A 53 0.01 -13.00 -24.98
N ALA A 54 -0.79 -12.00 -24.63
CA ALA A 54 -0.31 -10.65 -24.35
C ALA A 54 0.69 -10.64 -23.18
N ARG A 55 1.75 -9.84 -23.31
CA ARG A 55 2.82 -9.69 -22.32
C ARG A 55 2.26 -9.43 -20.92
N GLY A 56 1.35 -8.47 -20.79
CA GLY A 56 0.73 -8.08 -19.52
C GLY A 56 -0.05 -9.22 -18.88
N VAL A 57 -0.79 -10.01 -19.66
CA VAL A 57 -1.54 -11.17 -19.14
C VAL A 57 -0.60 -12.25 -18.62
N LYS A 58 0.47 -12.55 -19.38
CA LYS A 58 1.49 -13.52 -18.94
C LYS A 58 2.17 -13.06 -17.64
N ARG A 59 2.53 -11.78 -17.56
CA ARG A 59 3.17 -11.20 -16.37
C ARG A 59 2.23 -11.18 -15.17
N LEU A 60 0.97 -10.78 -15.35
CA LEU A 60 -0.03 -10.79 -14.30
C LEU A 60 -0.23 -12.21 -13.75
N SER A 61 -0.43 -13.19 -14.63
CA SER A 61 -0.62 -14.59 -14.23
C SER A 61 0.55 -15.08 -13.37
N ALA A 62 1.79 -14.83 -13.78
CA ALA A 62 2.97 -15.16 -12.97
C ALA A 62 3.01 -14.39 -11.63
N ALA A 63 2.71 -13.09 -11.65
CA ALA A 63 2.77 -12.23 -10.49
C ALA A 63 1.72 -12.60 -9.41
N THR A 64 0.61 -13.24 -9.76
CA THR A 64 -0.38 -13.71 -8.76
C THR A 64 0.19 -14.71 -7.74
N ALA A 65 1.39 -15.26 -7.95
CA ALA A 65 2.09 -16.03 -6.93
C ALA A 65 2.47 -15.18 -5.70
N THR A 66 2.69 -13.86 -5.86
CA THR A 66 2.99 -12.96 -4.73
C THR A 66 1.81 -12.84 -3.80
N LEU A 67 0.58 -12.73 -4.32
CA LEU A 67 -0.65 -12.68 -3.52
C LEU A 67 -0.83 -13.90 -2.61
N VAL A 68 -0.39 -15.07 -3.08
CA VAL A 68 -0.40 -16.30 -2.25
C VAL A 68 0.70 -16.25 -1.20
N LYS A 69 1.92 -15.84 -1.60
CA LYS A 69 3.06 -15.70 -0.68
C LYS A 69 2.78 -14.69 0.44
N GLU A 70 2.07 -13.62 0.13
CA GLU A 70 1.64 -12.56 1.06
C GLU A 70 0.40 -12.96 1.87
N GLY A 71 -0.20 -14.11 1.57
CA GLY A 71 -1.35 -14.62 2.31
C GLY A 71 -2.67 -13.90 2.00
N PHE A 72 -2.77 -13.14 0.90
CA PHE A 72 -4.00 -12.42 0.53
C PHE A 72 -5.05 -13.29 -0.15
N ILE A 73 -4.60 -14.35 -0.84
CA ILE A 73 -5.51 -15.27 -1.54
C ILE A 73 -5.06 -16.71 -1.33
N LEU A 74 -6.03 -17.62 -1.41
CA LEU A 74 -5.79 -19.05 -1.54
C LEU A 74 -6.13 -19.47 -2.97
N LYS A 75 -5.27 -20.31 -3.57
CA LYS A 75 -5.52 -20.92 -4.88
C LYS A 75 -5.84 -22.40 -4.72
N GLY A 76 -7.13 -22.74 -4.75
CA GLY A 76 -7.63 -24.10 -4.66
C GLY A 76 -7.92 -24.72 -6.03
N ARG A 77 -8.20 -26.04 -6.02
CA ARG A 77 -8.61 -26.77 -7.23
C ARG A 77 -9.93 -26.24 -7.82
N THR A 78 -10.84 -25.80 -6.96
CA THR A 78 -12.19 -25.33 -7.32
C THR A 78 -12.25 -23.85 -7.67
N GLY A 79 -11.18 -23.09 -7.38
CA GLY A 79 -11.11 -21.65 -7.60
C GLY A 79 -10.20 -20.96 -6.59
N TRP A 80 -10.15 -19.64 -6.69
CA TRP A 80 -9.40 -18.77 -5.79
C TRP A 80 -10.37 -18.13 -4.80
N THR A 81 -9.92 -17.89 -3.57
CA THR A 81 -10.66 -17.20 -2.52
C THR A 81 -9.79 -16.14 -1.89
N VAL A 82 -10.38 -15.04 -1.42
CA VAL A 82 -9.69 -14.05 -0.58
C VAL A 82 -9.52 -14.60 0.85
N THR A 83 -8.46 -14.21 1.53
CA THR A 83 -8.30 -14.40 2.98
C THR A 83 -8.83 -13.19 3.75
N GLU A 84 -8.83 -13.24 5.10
CA GLU A 84 -9.14 -12.06 5.90
C GLU A 84 -8.11 -10.95 5.67
N GLU A 85 -6.84 -11.32 5.56
CA GLU A 85 -5.73 -10.41 5.31
C GLU A 85 -5.89 -9.74 3.94
N GLY A 86 -6.25 -10.52 2.92
CA GLY A 86 -6.53 -10.01 1.59
C GLY A 86 -7.73 -9.08 1.56
N ALA A 87 -8.80 -9.38 2.31
CA ALA A 87 -9.97 -8.50 2.39
C ALA A 87 -9.62 -7.13 2.98
N ARG A 88 -8.75 -7.08 4.00
CA ARG A 88 -8.23 -5.82 4.56
C ARG A 88 -7.35 -5.07 3.55
N TYR A 89 -6.51 -5.79 2.80
CA TYR A 89 -5.69 -5.19 1.74
C TYR A 89 -6.55 -4.63 0.59
N ALA A 90 -7.66 -5.29 0.24
CA ALA A 90 -8.56 -4.86 -0.82
C ALA A 90 -9.15 -3.46 -0.59
N THR A 91 -9.38 -3.11 0.68
CA THR A 91 -9.92 -1.81 1.10
C THR A 91 -8.84 -0.79 1.48
N ALA A 92 -7.56 -1.20 1.54
CA ALA A 92 -6.48 -0.28 1.85
C ALA A 92 -6.31 0.77 0.75
N PRO A 93 -5.78 1.97 1.05
CA PRO A 93 -5.44 2.97 0.05
C PRO A 93 -4.33 2.49 -0.90
N ASP A 94 -4.11 3.21 -2.01
CA ASP A 94 -3.02 2.95 -2.95
C ASP A 94 -1.70 3.54 -2.47
N ALA A 95 -1.76 4.66 -1.74
CA ALA A 95 -0.60 5.26 -1.10
C ALA A 95 -0.96 5.90 0.24
N VAL A 96 0.01 5.93 1.15
CA VAL A 96 -0.12 6.58 2.45
C VAL A 96 1.14 7.42 2.65
N ALA A 97 0.94 8.70 2.93
CA ALA A 97 2.02 9.63 3.20
C ALA A 97 2.00 10.07 4.66
N LEU A 98 3.17 10.13 5.29
CA LEU A 98 3.35 10.74 6.59
C LEU A 98 3.86 12.17 6.42
N ALA A 99 2.94 13.10 6.18
CA ALA A 99 3.28 14.49 5.89
C ALA A 99 3.35 15.31 7.18
N GLY A 100 4.47 16.01 7.38
CA GLY A 100 4.68 16.80 8.58
C GLY A 100 5.86 17.77 8.47
N SER A 101 6.17 18.38 9.60
CA SER A 101 7.26 19.35 9.82
C SER A 101 8.69 18.79 9.70
N PHE A 102 8.83 17.50 9.43
CA PHE A 102 10.12 16.84 9.18
C PHE A 102 10.36 16.51 7.70
N GLY A 103 9.48 16.92 6.78
CA GLY A 103 9.61 16.63 5.35
C GLY A 103 11.00 16.98 4.81
N HIS A 104 11.54 18.15 5.17
CA HIS A 104 12.87 18.60 4.77
C HIS A 104 14.01 17.69 5.28
N ARG A 105 13.81 17.00 6.41
CA ARG A 105 14.79 16.02 6.92
C ARG A 105 14.82 14.75 6.09
N LEU A 106 13.72 14.44 5.40
CA LEU A 106 13.60 13.30 4.50
C LEU A 106 13.90 13.69 3.03
N GLY A 107 14.17 14.96 2.76
CA GLY A 107 14.44 15.46 1.41
C GLY A 107 13.19 15.85 0.62
N ALA A 108 12.08 16.14 1.31
CA ALA A 108 10.85 16.68 0.75
C ALA A 108 10.56 18.09 1.30
N GLU A 109 9.55 18.79 0.79
CA GLU A 109 9.01 19.96 1.49
C GLU A 109 8.21 19.51 2.72
N ASP A 110 8.21 20.33 3.77
CA ASP A 110 7.35 20.08 4.93
C ASP A 110 5.88 20.08 4.49
N TRP A 111 5.09 19.19 5.08
CA TRP A 111 3.67 18.99 4.74
C TRP A 111 3.37 18.57 3.30
N SER A 112 4.36 18.09 2.55
CA SER A 112 4.13 17.53 1.22
C SER A 112 3.50 16.14 1.32
N ALA A 113 2.24 15.97 0.91
CA ALA A 113 1.56 14.67 0.86
C ALA A 113 1.96 13.83 -0.37
N ALA A 114 2.44 14.47 -1.44
CA ALA A 114 2.71 13.82 -2.71
C ALA A 114 4.16 13.36 -2.87
N ALA A 115 5.09 13.88 -2.04
CA ALA A 115 6.50 13.56 -2.15
C ALA A 115 6.78 12.08 -1.86
N ASP A 116 7.61 11.45 -2.70
CA ASP A 116 7.95 10.03 -2.58
C ASP A 116 8.69 9.72 -1.27
N GLN A 117 9.46 10.67 -0.74
CA GLN A 117 10.27 10.53 0.47
C GLN A 117 9.47 10.37 1.75
N VAL A 118 8.19 10.78 1.75
CA VAL A 118 7.30 10.66 2.90
C VAL A 118 6.26 9.54 2.72
N GLN A 119 6.28 8.84 1.58
CA GLN A 119 5.38 7.72 1.35
C GLN A 119 5.80 6.55 2.24
N MET A 120 4.82 5.98 2.92
CA MET A 120 4.98 4.80 3.76
C MET A 120 4.94 3.55 2.87
N ALA A 121 5.65 2.49 3.30
CA ALA A 121 5.62 1.20 2.64
C ALA A 121 4.59 0.29 3.30
N TYR A 122 3.69 -0.32 2.53
CA TYR A 122 2.76 -1.32 3.08
C TYR A 122 3.50 -2.63 3.41
N SER A 123 3.31 -3.12 4.63
CA SER A 123 3.83 -4.40 5.09
C SER A 123 2.69 -5.44 5.09
N PRO A 124 2.76 -6.49 4.25
CA PRO A 124 1.74 -7.55 4.25
C PRO A 124 1.76 -8.38 5.55
N VAL A 125 2.87 -8.39 6.28
CA VAL A 125 3.03 -9.17 7.53
C VAL A 125 2.35 -8.46 8.71
N SER A 126 2.62 -7.16 8.88
CA SER A 126 2.01 -6.36 9.96
C SER A 126 0.67 -5.77 9.56
N GLN A 127 0.29 -5.86 8.28
CA GLN A 127 -0.87 -5.23 7.66
C GLN A 127 -0.94 -3.71 7.88
N ARG A 128 0.22 -3.08 7.98
CA ARG A 128 0.36 -1.65 8.30
C ARG A 128 1.29 -0.98 7.31
N TRP A 129 1.12 0.33 7.19
CA TRP A 129 2.02 1.18 6.43
C TRP A 129 3.13 1.66 7.34
N GLU A 130 4.38 1.50 6.93
CA GLU A 130 5.54 1.80 7.77
C GLU A 130 6.47 2.81 7.11
N LEU A 131 6.94 3.78 7.89
CA LEU A 131 8.01 4.70 7.50
C LEU A 131 9.02 4.77 8.65
N THR A 132 10.28 4.48 8.36
CA THR A 132 11.37 4.61 9.32
C THR A 132 12.27 5.78 8.91
N ALA A 133 12.56 6.66 9.86
CA ALA A 133 13.31 7.89 9.63
C ALA A 133 14.36 8.09 10.73
N GLN A 134 15.49 8.67 10.35
CA GLN A 134 16.44 9.24 11.30
C GLN A 134 16.07 10.72 11.49
N LEU A 135 15.60 11.08 12.68
CA LEU A 135 15.23 12.46 13.00
C LEU A 135 16.14 13.01 14.12
N PRO A 136 16.58 14.28 14.06
CA PRO A 136 17.20 14.96 15.19
C PRO A 136 16.26 15.09 16.40
N ALA A 137 16.82 15.52 17.53
CA ALA A 137 16.02 15.91 18.68
C ALA A 137 15.12 17.11 18.33
N GLY A 138 13.88 17.10 18.78
CA GLY A 138 12.93 18.17 18.53
C GLY A 138 11.47 17.76 18.72
N THR A 139 10.59 18.72 18.48
CA THR A 139 9.14 18.51 18.44
C THR A 139 8.68 18.55 16.99
N TYR A 140 7.93 17.54 16.58
CA TYR A 140 7.42 17.40 15.22
C TYR A 140 5.91 17.30 15.23
N GLU A 141 5.28 17.98 14.29
CA GLU A 141 3.89 17.79 13.94
C GLU A 141 3.74 17.05 12.61
N TYR A 142 2.73 16.19 12.51
CA TYR A 142 2.43 15.44 11.29
C TYR A 142 0.97 14.98 11.21
N LYS A 143 0.58 14.54 10.01
CA LYS A 143 -0.67 13.83 9.71
C LYS A 143 -0.41 12.71 8.72
N VAL A 144 -1.40 11.84 8.58
CA VAL A 144 -1.46 10.86 7.49
C VAL A 144 -2.31 11.42 6.36
N ALA A 145 -1.76 11.44 5.16
CA ALA A 145 -2.46 11.82 3.94
C ALA A 145 -2.61 10.59 3.03
N ILE A 146 -3.77 10.46 2.38
CA ILE A 146 -4.15 9.27 1.61
C ILE A 146 -4.00 9.55 0.11
N ASP A 147 -3.51 8.55 -0.63
CA ASP A 147 -3.39 8.54 -2.08
C ASP A 147 -2.65 9.77 -2.64
N ARG A 148 -1.55 10.14 -1.95
CA ARG A 148 -0.68 11.28 -2.30
C ARG A 148 -1.43 12.63 -2.32
N SER A 149 -2.55 12.73 -1.62
CA SER A 149 -3.43 13.90 -1.61
C SER A 149 -3.90 14.24 -0.20
N TRP A 150 -4.30 15.50 0.00
CA TRP A 150 -4.90 15.96 1.26
C TRP A 150 -6.42 15.80 1.31
N GLU A 151 -7.06 15.35 0.21
CA GLU A 151 -8.52 15.13 0.11
C GLU A 151 -9.06 14.21 1.22
N GLU A 152 -8.27 13.20 1.58
CA GLU A 152 -8.47 12.37 2.74
C GLU A 152 -7.22 12.34 3.60
N ASN A 153 -7.36 12.74 4.86
CA ASN A 153 -6.27 12.75 5.81
C ASN A 153 -6.77 12.51 7.23
N TYR A 154 -5.88 11.98 8.05
CA TYR A 154 -6.15 11.64 9.43
C TYR A 154 -5.12 12.30 10.34
N GLY A 155 -5.66 12.95 11.37
CA GLY A 155 -4.90 13.55 12.45
C GLY A 155 -4.91 12.69 13.70
N ALA A 156 -4.55 13.29 14.84
CA ALA A 156 -4.50 12.64 16.14
C ALA A 156 -5.72 11.77 16.42
N PHE A 157 -5.48 10.55 16.91
CA PHE A 157 -6.48 9.53 17.22
C PHE A 157 -7.28 9.06 15.99
N GLY A 158 -6.66 9.11 14.80
CA GLY A 158 -7.27 8.70 13.54
C GLY A 158 -8.48 9.53 13.11
N VAL A 159 -8.61 10.75 13.61
CA VAL A 159 -9.75 11.61 13.28
C VAL A 159 -9.57 12.18 11.87
N ARG A 160 -10.55 11.94 10.99
CA ARG A 160 -10.57 12.51 9.64
C ARG A 160 -10.55 14.04 9.72
N ASN A 161 -9.62 14.67 9.01
CA ASN A 161 -9.36 16.11 9.10
C ASN A 161 -9.09 16.62 10.54
N GLY A 162 -8.65 15.74 11.44
CA GLY A 162 -8.42 16.04 12.86
C GLY A 162 -7.19 16.92 13.11
N ALA A 163 -6.90 17.16 14.39
CA ALA A 163 -5.70 17.89 14.81
C ALA A 163 -4.40 17.17 14.41
N ASN A 164 -3.28 17.88 14.35
CA ASN A 164 -1.99 17.24 14.07
C ASN A 164 -1.61 16.27 15.19
N HIS A 165 -0.91 15.18 14.83
CA HIS A 165 -0.12 14.44 15.81
C HIS A 165 1.06 15.30 16.27
N VAL A 166 1.47 15.13 17.52
CA VAL A 166 2.68 15.74 18.07
C VAL A 166 3.61 14.64 18.55
N LEU A 167 4.85 14.65 18.06
CA LEU A 167 5.93 13.79 18.51
C LEU A 167 7.00 14.66 19.17
N GLN A 168 7.24 14.43 20.46
CA GLN A 168 8.48 14.86 21.12
C GLN A 168 9.50 13.75 20.93
N HIS A 169 10.65 14.08 20.33
CA HIS A 169 11.69 13.11 19.99
C HIS A 169 13.04 13.57 20.51
N ASP A 170 13.77 12.67 21.15
CA ASP A 170 15.11 12.95 21.69
C ASP A 170 16.22 12.79 20.64
N GLY A 171 15.84 12.47 19.41
CA GLY A 171 16.73 12.20 18.29
C GLY A 171 17.06 10.71 18.16
N GLY A 172 17.33 10.27 16.94
CA GLY A 172 17.53 8.85 16.65
C GLY A 172 16.59 8.32 15.56
N VAL A 173 16.56 6.99 15.46
CA VAL A 173 15.67 6.28 14.55
C VAL A 173 14.27 6.21 15.16
N VAL A 174 13.27 6.59 14.37
CA VAL A 174 11.85 6.44 14.70
C VAL A 174 11.15 5.69 13.58
N THR A 175 10.27 4.75 13.96
CA THR A 175 9.38 4.05 13.03
C THR A 175 7.94 4.43 13.31
N PHE A 176 7.28 4.95 12.28
CA PHE A 176 5.84 5.23 12.27
C PHE A 176 5.11 4.07 11.61
N ARG A 177 3.99 3.66 12.19
CA ARG A 177 3.13 2.61 11.65
C ARG A 177 1.69 3.09 11.60
N TYR A 178 1.15 3.27 10.41
CA TYR A 178 -0.25 3.62 10.18
C TYR A 178 -1.08 2.36 9.99
N ASP A 179 -2.20 2.28 10.71
CA ASP A 179 -3.17 1.19 10.63
C ASP A 179 -4.50 1.72 10.07
N HIS A 180 -4.78 1.37 8.81
CA HIS A 180 -5.93 1.89 8.09
C HIS A 180 -7.26 1.49 8.72
N SER A 181 -7.32 0.41 9.51
CA SER A 181 -8.56 0.02 10.20
C SER A 181 -8.94 1.00 11.31
N SER A 182 -7.95 1.60 11.96
CA SER A 182 -8.11 2.61 13.03
C SER A 182 -7.94 4.04 12.52
N ASN A 183 -7.37 4.19 11.32
CA ASN A 183 -6.87 5.43 10.75
C ASN A 183 -5.80 6.13 11.58
N ASP A 184 -5.18 5.43 12.54
CA ASP A 184 -4.26 6.04 13.50
C ASP A 184 -2.81 5.57 13.30
N VAL A 185 -1.89 6.30 13.91
CA VAL A 185 -0.44 6.07 13.82
C VAL A 185 0.13 5.65 15.17
N ALA A 186 0.74 4.47 15.21
CA ALA A 186 1.62 4.06 16.30
C ALA A 186 3.06 4.49 16.00
N VAL A 187 3.76 5.01 17.01
CA VAL A 187 5.16 5.43 16.90
C VAL A 187 6.03 4.55 17.79
N THR A 188 7.15 4.07 17.25
CA THR A 188 8.16 3.35 18.02
C THR A 188 9.49 4.08 17.86
N VAL A 189 10.08 4.52 18.96
CA VAL A 189 11.43 5.07 19.00
C VAL A 189 12.39 3.95 19.39
N LEU A 190 13.47 3.78 18.63
CA LEU A 190 14.56 2.90 19.03
C LEU A 190 15.58 3.75 19.77
N ASP A 191 15.60 3.62 21.09
CA ASP A 191 16.57 4.35 21.92
C ASP A 191 17.99 3.93 21.53
N GLY A 192 18.86 4.91 21.32
CA GLY A 192 20.29 4.71 21.06
C GLY A 192 21.09 4.16 22.24
N ALA A 193 20.43 3.68 23.30
CA ALA A 193 21.08 3.14 24.50
C ALA A 193 21.38 1.65 24.33
N LEU A 194 22.34 1.33 23.45
CA LEU A 194 23.22 0.18 23.64
C LEU A 194 24.66 0.68 23.54
N VAL A 195 25.14 1.31 24.62
CA VAL A 195 26.57 1.45 24.93
C VAL A 195 26.76 1.16 26.41
#